data_AF-A0AAW9QEE7-F1
#
_entry.id   AF-A0AAW9QEE7-F1
#
_cell.length_a   1.000
_cell.length_b   1.000
_cell.length_c   1.000
_cell.angle_alpha   90.00
_cell.angle_beta   90.00
_cell.angle_gamma   90.00
#
_symmetry.space_group_name_H-M   'P 1'
#
loop_
_entity.id
_entity.type
_entity.pdbx_description
1 polymer ?
#
loop_
_entity_poly.entity_id
_entity_poly.type
_entity_poly.pdbx_seq_one_letter_code
_entity_poly.pdbx_strand_id
1 'polypeptide(L)'
;MSNPVIDKLIDLAHHEVGVREGVVNNTGARIEEYQGATWLQPGAWPWCAAFTCWLMREVLEDEAARQSLAGFMKRDSISFAQAEKLRCRDASAFGWEKWARAAGVQVLDERQLARRGDFIVFDFSHIGVVVDDQRSPGDLVQTIEGNTNGKGERDSTSGDGVWRKARAPSLTRSYIRIFH
;
A
#
# COMPACT_ATOMS: atom_id res chain seq x y z
N MET A 1 17.95 -4.06 -14.14
CA MET A 1 17.27 -5.34 -13.84
C MET A 1 16.17 -5.00 -12.85
N SER A 2 14.95 -5.44 -13.10
CA SER A 2 13.84 -5.18 -12.18
C SER A 2 14.03 -5.99 -10.89
N ASN A 3 13.58 -5.45 -9.76
CA ASN A 3 13.65 -6.14 -8.49
C ASN A 3 12.47 -7.14 -8.41
N PRO A 4 12.72 -8.46 -8.27
CA PRO A 4 11.65 -9.46 -8.29
C PRO A 4 10.58 -9.28 -7.22
N VAL A 5 10.95 -8.76 -6.04
CA VAL A 5 10.01 -8.47 -4.95
C VAL A 5 9.09 -7.31 -5.35
N ILE A 6 9.66 -6.27 -5.94
CA ILE A 6 8.89 -5.12 -6.43
C ILE A 6 7.97 -5.56 -7.57
N ASP A 7 8.46 -6.37 -8.51
CA ASP A 7 7.63 -6.90 -9.60
C ASP A 7 6.45 -7.69 -9.07
N LYS A 8 6.67 -8.59 -8.11
CA LYS A 8 5.59 -9.35 -7.46
C LYS A 8 4.58 -8.45 -6.76
N LEU A 9 5.02 -7.42 -6.05
CA LEU A 9 4.12 -6.45 -5.41
C LEU A 9 3.25 -5.71 -6.44
N ILE A 10 3.86 -5.27 -7.55
CA ILE A 10 3.14 -4.56 -8.61
C ILE A 10 2.18 -5.49 -9.35
N ASP A 11 2.56 -6.73 -9.61
CA ASP A 11 1.70 -7.74 -10.23
C ASP A 11 0.48 -8.06 -9.36
N LEU A 12 0.68 -8.22 -8.05
CA LEU A 12 -0.43 -8.37 -7.08
C LEU A 12 -1.40 -7.19 -7.17
N ALA A 13 -0.89 -5.95 -7.15
CA ALA A 13 -1.73 -4.76 -7.25
C ALA A 13 -2.44 -4.66 -8.61
N HIS A 14 -1.79 -5.04 -9.71
CA HIS A 14 -2.37 -5.05 -11.05
C HIS A 14 -3.53 -6.03 -11.19
N HIS A 15 -3.44 -7.22 -10.60
CA HIS A 15 -4.50 -8.22 -10.67
C HIS A 15 -5.78 -7.77 -9.95
N GLU A 16 -5.69 -6.86 -8.99
CA GLU A 16 -6.87 -6.33 -8.30
C GLU A 16 -7.52 -5.14 -9.03
N VAL A 17 -6.90 -4.55 -10.05
CA VAL A 17 -7.48 -3.41 -10.78
C VAL A 17 -8.82 -3.80 -11.40
N GLY A 18 -9.86 -3.03 -11.07
CA GLY A 18 -11.23 -3.28 -11.50
C GLY A 18 -12.07 -4.10 -10.51
N VAL A 19 -11.48 -4.59 -9.40
CA VAL A 19 -12.26 -5.08 -8.26
C VAL A 19 -13.13 -3.95 -7.72
N ARG A 20 -14.39 -4.27 -7.43
CA ARG A 20 -15.38 -3.32 -6.92
C ARG A 20 -16.01 -3.83 -5.64
N GLU A 21 -16.48 -2.87 -4.85
CA GLU A 21 -17.31 -3.12 -3.68
C GLU A 21 -18.63 -3.80 -4.04
N GLY A 22 -19.26 -4.41 -3.04
CA GLY A 22 -20.61 -4.95 -3.12
C GLY A 22 -21.66 -3.83 -3.24
N VAL A 23 -22.94 -4.24 -3.17
CA VAL A 23 -24.06 -3.30 -3.28
C VAL A 23 -24.07 -2.25 -2.15
N VAL A 24 -23.56 -2.63 -0.97
CA VAL A 24 -23.40 -1.73 0.17
C VAL A 24 -21.98 -1.14 0.13
N ASN A 25 -21.87 0.18 0.28
CA ASN A 25 -20.59 0.89 0.34
C ASN A 25 -19.63 0.23 1.35
N ASN A 26 -18.36 0.08 0.95
CA ASN A 26 -17.27 -0.54 1.70
C ASN A 26 -17.48 -2.02 2.06
N THR A 27 -18.30 -2.76 1.31
CA THR A 27 -18.53 -4.20 1.52
C THR A 27 -18.13 -5.03 0.31
N GLY A 28 -18.25 -6.35 0.42
CA GLY A 28 -18.02 -7.30 -0.67
C GLY A 28 -16.95 -8.33 -0.31
N ALA A 29 -17.10 -9.56 -0.81
CA ALA A 29 -16.23 -10.68 -0.40
C ALA A 29 -14.74 -10.35 -0.56
N ARG A 30 -14.36 -9.74 -1.71
CA ARG A 30 -12.96 -9.35 -1.95
C ARG A 30 -12.49 -8.23 -1.02
N ILE A 31 -13.39 -7.31 -0.68
CA ILE A 31 -13.09 -6.22 0.25
C ILE A 31 -12.91 -6.75 1.68
N GLU A 32 -13.72 -7.72 2.09
CA GLU A 32 -13.58 -8.40 3.38
C GLU A 32 -12.23 -9.14 3.49
N GLU A 33 -11.72 -9.71 2.39
CA GLU A 33 -10.38 -10.29 2.36
C GLU A 33 -9.28 -9.25 2.60
N TYR A 34 -9.39 -8.06 2.02
CA TYR A 34 -8.47 -6.95 2.28
C TYR A 34 -8.56 -6.50 3.74
N GLN A 35 -9.78 -6.32 4.24
CA GLN A 35 -10.05 -5.90 5.61
C GLN A 35 -9.49 -6.90 6.62
N GLY A 36 -9.59 -8.20 6.32
CA GLY A 36 -9.01 -9.29 7.11
C GLY A 36 -7.48 -9.29 7.14
N ALA A 37 -6.79 -8.50 6.32
CA ALA A 37 -5.35 -8.29 6.44
C ALA A 37 -4.97 -7.22 7.49
N THR A 38 -5.95 -6.54 8.09
CA THR A 38 -5.76 -5.56 9.18
C THR A 38 -5.99 -6.18 10.56
N TRP A 39 -5.83 -5.40 11.64
CA TRP A 39 -6.26 -5.79 12.98
C TRP A 39 -7.75 -5.52 13.25
N LEU A 40 -8.47 -4.85 12.34
CA LEU A 40 -9.88 -4.53 12.50
C LEU A 40 -10.70 -5.68 11.93
N GLN A 41 -11.85 -5.92 12.56
CA GLN A 41 -12.81 -6.87 12.00
C GLN A 41 -13.38 -6.30 10.68
N PRO A 42 -13.59 -7.15 9.66
CA PRO A 42 -14.28 -6.74 8.44
C PRO A 42 -15.61 -6.04 8.73
N GLY A 43 -15.97 -5.06 7.89
CA GLY A 43 -17.17 -4.25 8.07
C GLY A 43 -17.26 -3.11 7.05
N ALA A 44 -18.33 -2.31 7.11
CA ALA A 44 -18.56 -1.22 6.15
C ALA A 44 -17.73 0.04 6.49
N TRP A 45 -16.40 -0.03 6.33
CA TRP A 45 -15.48 1.08 6.57
C TRP A 45 -14.44 1.24 5.44
N PRO A 46 -13.90 2.46 5.22
CA PRO A 46 -12.95 2.75 4.13
C PRO A 46 -11.72 1.84 4.12
N TRP A 47 -11.45 1.17 3.00
CA TRP A 47 -10.53 0.02 2.95
C TRP A 47 -9.23 0.27 2.17
N CYS A 48 -8.85 1.53 1.89
CA CYS A 48 -7.60 1.84 1.19
C CYS A 48 -6.35 1.28 1.90
N ALA A 49 -6.25 1.45 3.22
CA ALA A 49 -5.16 0.90 4.01
C ALA A 49 -5.28 -0.62 4.21
N ALA A 50 -6.50 -1.16 4.18
CA ALA A 50 -6.71 -2.60 4.21
C ALA A 50 -6.17 -3.27 2.93
N PHE A 51 -6.38 -2.65 1.78
CA PHE A 51 -5.81 -3.10 0.51
C PHE A 51 -4.27 -3.11 0.54
N THR A 52 -3.63 -2.06 1.05
CA THR A 52 -2.17 -2.06 1.18
C THR A 52 -1.67 -3.03 2.25
N CYS A 53 -2.43 -3.27 3.33
CA CYS A 53 -2.11 -4.30 4.32
C CYS A 53 -2.15 -5.69 3.70
N TRP A 54 -3.12 -5.94 2.82
CA TRP A 54 -3.23 -7.17 2.05
C TRP A 54 -2.04 -7.32 1.09
N LEU A 55 -1.73 -6.31 0.28
CA LEU A 55 -0.54 -6.33 -0.60
C LEU A 55 0.75 -6.65 0.16
N MET A 56 0.95 -6.01 1.32
CA MET A 56 2.12 -6.27 2.18
C MET A 56 2.12 -7.71 2.73
N ARG A 57 0.97 -8.28 3.07
CA ARG A 57 0.89 -9.69 3.50
C ARG A 57 1.29 -10.63 2.36
N GLU A 58 0.67 -10.47 1.20
CA GLU A 58 0.86 -11.38 0.07
C GLU A 58 2.29 -11.32 -0.50
N VAL A 59 2.92 -10.14 -0.54
CA VAL A 59 4.32 -10.04 -1.00
C VAL A 59 5.28 -10.73 -0.03
N LEU A 60 4.97 -10.77 1.28
CA LEU A 60 5.80 -11.43 2.29
C LEU A 60 5.76 -12.97 2.23
N GLU A 61 4.92 -13.58 1.40
CA GLU A 61 5.08 -14.99 1.03
C GLU A 61 6.46 -15.22 0.37
N ASP A 62 6.97 -14.20 -0.33
CA ASP A 62 8.34 -14.20 -0.87
C ASP A 62 9.39 -14.10 0.25
N GLU A 63 10.40 -14.96 0.21
CA GLU A 63 11.49 -14.93 1.18
C GLU A 63 12.34 -13.66 1.03
N ALA A 64 12.59 -13.18 -0.19
CA ALA A 64 13.38 -11.97 -0.41
C ALA A 64 12.65 -10.73 0.16
N ALA A 65 11.32 -10.68 0.05
CA ALA A 65 10.53 -9.62 0.68
C ALA A 65 10.65 -9.64 2.21
N ARG A 66 10.64 -10.84 2.82
CA ARG A 66 10.87 -11.01 4.25
C ARG A 66 12.27 -10.61 4.68
N GLN A 67 13.28 -10.88 3.86
CA GLN A 67 14.67 -10.45 4.11
C GLN A 67 14.78 -8.92 4.11
N SER A 68 14.13 -8.22 3.17
CA SER A 68 14.07 -6.74 3.19
C SER A 68 13.48 -6.22 4.49
N LEU A 69 12.37 -6.80 4.97
CA LEU A 69 11.73 -6.40 6.22
C LEU A 69 12.59 -6.73 7.45
N ALA A 70 13.24 -7.90 7.47
CA ALA A 70 14.12 -8.34 8.55
C ALA A 70 15.30 -7.39 8.78
N GLY A 71 15.86 -6.84 7.69
CA GLY A 71 16.96 -5.88 7.72
C GLY A 71 16.66 -4.64 8.56
N PHE A 72 15.47 -4.05 8.40
CA PHE A 72 15.05 -2.89 9.23
C PHE A 72 14.93 -3.22 10.72
N MET A 73 14.67 -4.48 11.04
CA MET A 73 14.46 -4.96 12.41
C MET A 73 15.72 -5.58 13.03
N LYS A 74 16.88 -5.47 12.34
CA LYS A 74 18.16 -6.04 12.76
C LYS A 74 18.08 -7.54 13.06
N ARG A 75 17.38 -8.27 12.18
CA ARG A 75 17.25 -9.73 12.22
C ARG A 75 17.87 -10.33 10.96
N ASP A 76 18.55 -11.46 11.10
CA ASP A 76 19.15 -12.16 9.95
C ASP A 76 18.07 -12.71 8.99
N SER A 77 16.97 -13.24 9.55
CA SER A 77 15.82 -13.70 8.79
C SER A 77 14.56 -13.72 9.66
N ILE A 78 13.40 -13.78 9.01
CA ILE A 78 12.09 -13.95 9.67
C ILE A 78 11.23 -14.96 8.91
N SER A 79 10.51 -15.81 9.64
CA SER A 79 9.46 -16.66 9.06
C SER A 79 8.26 -15.82 8.62
N PHE A 80 7.39 -16.38 7.78
CA PHE A 80 6.13 -15.72 7.41
C PHE A 80 5.30 -15.34 8.64
N ALA A 81 5.16 -16.25 9.62
CA ALA A 81 4.43 -15.96 10.85
C ALA A 81 5.04 -14.82 11.69
N GLN A 82 6.36 -14.62 11.63
CA GLN A 82 7.02 -13.48 12.24
C GLN A 82 6.78 -12.21 11.43
N ALA A 83 6.95 -12.27 10.11
CA ALA A 83 6.69 -11.16 9.20
C ALA A 83 5.24 -10.65 9.31
N GLU A 84 4.28 -11.55 9.40
CA GLU A 84 2.84 -11.26 9.60
C GLU A 84 2.58 -10.47 10.88
N LYS A 85 3.31 -10.76 11.96
CA LYS A 85 3.20 -10.01 13.22
C LYS A 85 3.86 -8.64 13.14
N LEU A 86 4.92 -8.53 12.34
CA LEU A 86 5.82 -7.37 12.27
C LEU A 86 5.41 -6.35 11.20
N ARG A 87 4.70 -6.76 10.14
CA ARG A 87 4.20 -5.87 9.08
C ARG A 87 3.14 -4.89 9.60
N CYS A 88 2.86 -3.85 8.82
CA CYS A 88 1.76 -2.95 9.12
C CYS A 88 0.41 -3.69 8.99
N ARG A 89 -0.43 -3.55 10.02
CA ARG A 89 -1.82 -4.07 10.09
C ARG A 89 -2.83 -2.98 10.46
N ASP A 90 -2.40 -1.72 10.40
CA ASP A 90 -3.23 -0.57 10.76
C ASP A 90 -4.17 -0.23 9.58
N ALA A 91 -5.47 -0.14 9.87
CA ALA A 91 -6.50 0.18 8.89
C ALA A 91 -6.58 1.68 8.57
N SER A 92 -5.71 2.52 9.16
CA SER A 92 -5.60 3.95 8.84
C SER A 92 -4.37 4.23 7.96
N ALA A 93 -4.53 5.10 6.97
CA ALA A 93 -3.43 5.52 6.09
C ALA A 93 -2.26 6.13 6.88
N PHE A 94 -2.53 6.99 7.87
CA PHE A 94 -1.49 7.59 8.71
C PHE A 94 -0.89 6.62 9.74
N GLY A 95 -1.57 5.52 10.04
CA GLY A 95 -1.03 4.44 10.86
C GLY A 95 0.21 3.79 10.25
N TRP A 96 0.29 3.76 8.91
CA TRP A 96 1.46 3.27 8.19
C TRP A 96 2.72 4.08 8.47
N GLU A 97 2.62 5.42 8.54
CA GLU A 97 3.77 6.27 8.88
C GLU A 97 4.26 6.00 10.30
N LYS A 98 3.32 5.83 11.25
CA LYS A 98 3.65 5.51 12.65
C LYS A 98 4.36 4.16 12.74
N TRP A 99 3.81 3.14 12.08
CA TRP A 99 4.40 1.81 12.02
C TRP A 99 5.80 1.84 11.39
N ALA A 100 5.95 2.49 10.24
CA ALA A 100 7.22 2.52 9.50
C ALA A 100 8.33 3.16 10.34
N ARG A 101 8.05 4.30 10.99
CA ARG A 101 9.00 4.94 11.92
C ARG A 101 9.36 4.04 13.10
N ALA A 102 8.38 3.38 13.71
CA ALA A 102 8.62 2.47 14.83
C ALA A 102 9.41 1.22 14.42
N ALA A 103 9.22 0.72 13.20
CA ALA A 103 9.92 -0.42 12.63
C ALA A 103 11.30 -0.08 12.05
N GLY A 104 11.69 1.21 12.01
CA GLY A 104 12.94 1.67 11.39
C GLY A 104 12.92 1.67 9.86
N VAL A 105 11.74 1.49 9.24
CA VAL A 105 11.54 1.57 7.79
C VAL A 105 11.66 3.02 7.33
N GLN A 106 12.15 3.23 6.10
CA GLN A 106 12.30 4.56 5.53
C GLN A 106 10.93 5.23 5.32
N VAL A 107 10.77 6.41 5.92
CA VAL A 107 9.66 7.33 5.65
C VAL A 107 10.23 8.59 5.03
N LEU A 108 9.98 8.77 3.75
CA LEU A 108 10.49 9.85 2.91
C LEU A 108 9.42 10.92 2.73
N ASP A 109 9.81 12.19 2.68
CA ASP A 109 8.88 13.28 2.42
C ASP A 109 8.55 13.41 0.92
N GLU A 110 7.59 14.29 0.60
CA GLU A 110 7.11 14.56 -0.76
C GLU A 110 8.19 15.08 -1.73
N ARG A 111 9.35 15.53 -1.24
CA ARG A 111 10.44 16.07 -2.09
C ARG A 111 11.29 14.97 -2.69
N GLN A 112 11.21 13.76 -2.15
CA GLN A 112 11.87 12.59 -2.73
C GLN A 112 11.11 12.10 -3.96
N LEU A 113 11.85 11.61 -4.95
CA LEU A 113 11.22 10.96 -6.09
C LEU A 113 10.54 9.66 -5.63
N ALA A 114 9.27 9.52 -6.03
CA ALA A 114 8.53 8.27 -5.87
C ALA A 114 9.25 7.15 -6.62
N ARG A 115 9.42 6.00 -5.99
CA ARG A 115 9.95 4.81 -6.64
C ARG A 115 8.88 3.74 -6.75
N ARG A 116 8.93 2.97 -7.82
CA ARG A 116 8.10 1.78 -7.99
C ARG A 116 8.26 0.88 -6.75
N GLY A 117 7.14 0.45 -6.19
CA GLY A 117 7.09 -0.36 -4.97
C GLY A 117 7.03 0.44 -3.66
N ASP A 118 7.13 1.77 -3.70
CA ASP A 118 6.83 2.60 -2.52
C ASP A 118 5.34 2.48 -2.17
N PHE A 119 5.04 2.39 -0.87
CA PHE A 119 3.70 2.73 -0.39
C PHE A 119 3.61 4.24 -0.23
N ILE A 120 2.63 4.86 -0.87
CA ILE A 120 2.44 6.31 -0.88
C ILE A 120 1.28 6.69 0.02
N VAL A 121 1.53 7.56 1.01
CA VAL A 121 0.52 8.12 1.91
C VAL A 121 0.18 9.53 1.43
N PHE A 122 -1.10 9.85 1.34
CA PHE A 122 -1.59 11.17 0.93
C PHE A 122 -2.14 11.98 2.11
N ASP A 123 -2.10 13.31 2.01
CA ASP A 123 -2.56 14.20 3.09
C ASP A 123 -4.06 14.13 3.41
N PHE A 124 -4.85 13.54 2.52
CA PHE A 124 -6.29 13.35 2.72
C PHE A 124 -6.64 11.98 3.30
N SER A 125 -5.73 11.39 4.08
CA SER A 125 -5.91 10.11 4.76
C SER A 125 -6.22 8.97 3.77
N HIS A 126 -5.38 8.85 2.73
CA HIS A 126 -5.45 7.80 1.72
C HIS A 126 -4.07 7.19 1.49
N ILE A 127 -4.03 5.96 0.99
CA ILE A 127 -2.78 5.24 0.74
C ILE A 127 -2.91 4.34 -0.50
N GLY A 128 -1.81 4.15 -1.21
CA GLY A 128 -1.70 3.21 -2.32
C GLY A 128 -0.28 2.71 -2.52
N VAL A 129 -0.02 2.10 -3.67
CA VAL A 129 1.31 1.65 -4.11
C VAL A 129 1.72 2.39 -5.38
N VAL A 130 2.97 2.83 -5.45
CA VAL A 130 3.57 3.47 -6.63
C VAL A 130 3.97 2.39 -7.63
N VAL A 131 3.53 2.51 -8.89
CA VAL A 131 3.73 1.46 -9.91
C VAL A 131 4.85 1.74 -10.91
N ASP A 132 5.31 3.00 -10.97
CA ASP A 132 6.40 3.45 -11.84
C ASP A 132 7.35 4.41 -11.10
N ASP A 133 8.64 4.37 -11.44
CA ASP A 133 9.60 5.35 -10.95
C ASP A 133 9.29 6.75 -11.49
N GLN A 134 9.21 7.73 -10.59
CA GLN A 134 9.08 9.13 -10.96
C GLN A 134 10.43 9.65 -11.51
N ARG A 135 10.42 10.28 -12.69
CA ARG A 135 11.67 10.75 -13.34
C ARG A 135 12.05 12.15 -12.89
N SER A 136 11.06 13.01 -12.65
CA SER A 136 11.25 14.38 -12.19
C SER A 136 10.26 14.72 -11.06
N PRO A 137 10.61 15.63 -10.12
CA PRO A 137 9.73 15.97 -9.00
C PRO A 137 8.35 16.51 -9.39
N GLY A 138 8.20 17.03 -10.62
CA GLY A 138 6.93 17.55 -11.14
C GLY A 138 6.07 16.51 -11.88
N ASP A 139 6.61 15.33 -12.18
CA ASP A 139 5.88 14.30 -12.91
C ASP A 139 4.75 13.73 -12.06
N LEU A 140 3.63 13.37 -12.68
CA LEU A 140 2.55 12.68 -11.98
C LEU A 140 3.03 11.32 -11.46
N VAL A 141 2.74 11.04 -10.20
CA VAL A 141 3.04 9.75 -9.57
C VAL A 141 1.98 8.75 -10.02
N GLN A 142 2.41 7.66 -10.66
CA GLN A 142 1.52 6.58 -11.07
C GLN A 142 1.33 5.60 -9.91
N THR A 143 0.07 5.34 -9.56
CA THR A 143 -0.28 4.53 -8.39
C THR A 143 -1.39 3.53 -8.68
N ILE A 144 -1.49 2.51 -7.83
CA ILE A 144 -2.70 1.71 -7.66
C ILE A 144 -3.21 1.85 -6.24
N GLU A 145 -4.50 2.13 -6.14
CA GLU A 145 -5.16 2.52 -4.91
C GLU A 145 -6.46 1.74 -4.77
N GLY A 146 -6.71 1.20 -3.58
CA GLY A 146 -8.01 0.62 -3.20
C GLY A 146 -8.93 1.69 -2.59
N ASN A 147 -10.23 1.42 -2.55
CA ASN A 147 -11.25 2.35 -2.03
C ASN A 147 -11.13 3.74 -2.68
N THR A 148 -11.04 3.74 -4.01
CA THR A 148 -11.08 4.95 -4.84
C THR A 148 -12.01 4.71 -6.02
N ASN A 149 -12.35 5.77 -6.76
CA ASN A 149 -13.12 5.65 -7.99
C ASN A 149 -12.23 5.63 -9.24
N GLY A 150 -12.78 5.12 -10.35
CA GLY A 150 -12.12 5.12 -11.66
C GLY A 150 -11.95 6.51 -12.30
N LYS A 151 -12.43 7.58 -11.65
CA LYS A 151 -12.22 8.98 -12.08
C LYS A 151 -10.95 9.53 -11.42
N GLY A 152 -10.42 10.66 -11.89
CA GLY A 152 -9.25 11.32 -11.26
C GLY A 152 -9.53 11.90 -9.86
N GLU A 153 -10.75 11.75 -9.34
CA GLU A 153 -11.23 12.42 -8.14
C GLU A 153 -10.82 11.68 -6.87
N ARG A 154 -10.90 12.42 -5.75
CA ARG A 154 -10.69 11.92 -4.39
C ARG A 154 -12.02 11.39 -3.89
N ASP A 155 -12.17 10.08 -3.75
CA ASP A 155 -13.35 9.61 -3.02
C ASP A 155 -13.10 8.29 -2.29
N SER A 156 -12.53 8.38 -1.10
CA SER A 156 -12.59 7.32 -0.10
C SER A 156 -13.91 7.33 0.68
N THR A 157 -14.78 8.34 0.46
CA THR A 157 -16.07 8.50 1.16
C THR A 157 -17.20 7.74 0.47
N SER A 158 -17.27 7.77 -0.87
CA SER A 158 -18.25 6.99 -1.63
C SER A 158 -17.79 5.57 -1.92
N GLY A 159 -16.48 5.29 -1.85
CA GLY A 159 -15.92 3.99 -2.22
C GLY A 159 -16.21 3.64 -3.70
N ASP A 160 -15.50 2.67 -4.26
CA ASP A 160 -15.87 2.07 -5.57
C ASP A 160 -15.04 0.81 -5.76
N GLY A 161 -13.71 0.95 -5.88
CA GLY A 161 -12.88 -0.19 -6.21
C GLY A 161 -11.38 0.07 -6.14
N VAL A 162 -10.64 -0.84 -6.77
CA VAL A 162 -9.18 -0.72 -6.99
C VAL A 162 -8.94 -0.16 -8.38
N TRP A 163 -8.19 0.95 -8.46
CA TRP A 163 -7.94 1.64 -9.72
C TRP A 163 -6.51 2.13 -9.85
N ARG A 164 -6.08 2.26 -11.11
CA ARG A 164 -4.88 3.03 -11.45
C ARG A 164 -5.16 4.51 -11.35
N LYS A 165 -4.25 5.28 -10.77
CA LYS A 165 -4.35 6.74 -10.62
C LYS A 165 -3.05 7.41 -11.04
N ALA A 166 -3.18 8.63 -11.55
CA ALA A 166 -2.07 9.56 -11.74
C ALA A 166 -2.27 10.71 -10.76
N ARG A 167 -1.38 10.84 -9.78
CA ARG A 167 -1.51 11.80 -8.68
C ARG A 167 -0.50 12.92 -8.82
N ALA A 168 -0.94 14.16 -8.55
CA ALA A 168 -0.03 15.28 -8.43
C ALA A 168 0.90 15.06 -7.21
N PRO A 169 2.21 15.28 -7.34
CA PRO A 169 3.17 15.07 -6.24
C PRO A 169 2.80 15.81 -4.96
N SER A 170 2.24 17.02 -5.09
CA SER A 170 1.81 17.89 -3.97
C SER A 170 0.63 17.36 -3.15
N LEU A 171 0.06 16.21 -3.49
CA LEU A 171 -0.94 15.54 -2.65
C LEU A 171 -0.29 14.53 -1.69
N THR A 172 0.99 14.23 -1.93
CA THR A 172 1.75 13.23 -1.20
C THR A 172 2.13 13.79 0.15
N ARG A 173 1.88 12.99 1.18
CA ARG A 173 2.37 13.25 2.51
C ARG A 173 3.75 12.63 2.72
N SER A 174 3.88 11.36 2.35
CA SER A 174 5.11 10.60 2.49
C SER A 174 5.14 9.36 1.60
N TYR A 175 6.35 8.86 1.36
CA TYR A 175 6.60 7.54 0.79
C TYR A 175 7.20 6.63 1.85
N ILE A 176 6.72 5.39 1.90
CA ILE A 176 7.25 4.33 2.76
C ILE A 176 7.96 3.34 1.85
N ARG A 177 9.29 3.29 1.96
CA ARG A 177 10.16 2.51 1.09
C ARG A 177 10.74 1.32 1.85
N ILE A 178 10.35 0.12 1.42
CA ILE A 178 10.69 -1.15 2.08
C ILE A 178 11.63 -1.99 1.20
N PHE A 179 11.38 -2.01 -0.11
CA PHE A 179 12.06 -2.87 -1.06
C PHE A 179 13.06 -2.04 -1.88
N HIS A 180 14.25 -2.61 -2.09
CA HIS A 180 15.39 -1.99 -2.78
C HIS A 180 15.98 -2.98 -3.77
#